data_AF-A0A673VTP1-F1
#
_entry.id   AF-A0A673VTP1-F1
#
_cell.length_a   1.000
_cell.length_b   1.000
_cell.length_c   1.000
_cell.angle_alpha   90.00
_cell.angle_beta   90.00
_cell.angle_gamma   90.00
#
_symmetry.space_group_name_H-M   'P 1'
#
loop_
_entity.id
_entity.type
_entity.pdbx_description
1 polymer ?
#
loop_
_entity_poly.entity_id
_entity_poly.type
_entity_poly.pdbx_seq_one_letter_code
_entity_poly.pdbx_strand_id
1 'polypeptide(L)'
;MDATTAPHRIPPEMPRYGEENHIFELMQNMLEQLLIHQPQDPILFMISHLQRDNMNVPRIVILGPPASGKTTIAMWLCKHLNTNLLTVENLVIREYSSLAADARRHYQKTKTVPSTLLIRLVQERVSEEDCVRRGWILDGIPETREQALMIQTLGIAPRHVIVLSCPDTVLIERNLGKRIDPQTGEIYHATFDWPPEAEVQNRLMVPEGISELETARRLLQYHRNITRILPAYPKFLKVISADQPCVDVFYQGKRTRAAGFPGCDPGPPSPAVPDTVIMKVLGQRLDQQDSIQRGWVLHGFPRDLDQAHLLDGLGYQPNRVFFLNVPLDSIIERLTLRRTDPITGERYHLMYKPPPTMEIQARLLQHPKDTEEQVKLKMDLFYRNSSDLEQFYRTAITLNGDQDPYTVFEYIESGIINPLPKKVL
;
A
#
# COMPACT_ATOMS: atom_id res chain seq x y z
N MET A 1 -46.64 12.82 -35.08
CA MET A 1 -46.32 12.09 -33.83
C MET A 1 -45.52 13.03 -32.97
N ASP A 2 -46.03 13.33 -31.78
CA ASP A 2 -45.46 14.31 -30.87
C ASP A 2 -44.14 13.77 -30.30
N ALA A 3 -43.01 14.41 -30.64
CA ALA A 3 -41.67 13.98 -30.26
C ALA A 3 -41.43 13.94 -28.74
N THR A 4 -42.36 14.50 -27.96
CA THR A 4 -42.34 14.52 -26.49
C THR A 4 -42.82 13.21 -25.84
N THR A 5 -43.38 12.28 -26.62
CA THR A 5 -43.91 10.99 -26.10
C THR A 5 -43.00 9.78 -26.35
N ALA A 6 -41.87 9.96 -27.03
CA ALA A 6 -40.91 8.88 -27.23
C ALA A 6 -40.12 8.63 -25.92
N PRO A 7 -40.09 7.39 -25.38
CA PRO A 7 -39.31 7.11 -24.19
C PRO A 7 -37.84 7.43 -24.48
N HIS A 8 -37.22 8.23 -23.61
CA HIS A 8 -35.79 8.56 -23.71
C HIS A 8 -34.97 7.26 -23.79
N ARG A 9 -34.53 6.89 -25.00
CA ARG A 9 -33.64 5.75 -25.20
C ARG A 9 -32.22 6.21 -24.89
N ILE A 10 -31.77 5.92 -23.67
CA ILE A 10 -30.36 6.01 -23.33
C ILE A 10 -29.63 4.93 -24.15
N PRO A 11 -28.65 5.29 -25.00
CA PRO A 11 -27.91 4.31 -25.78
C PRO A 11 -27.21 3.31 -24.84
N PRO A 12 -27.24 1.99 -25.15
CA PRO A 12 -26.60 0.99 -24.31
C PRO A 12 -25.08 1.14 -24.25
N GLU A 13 -24.46 1.86 -25.19
CA GLU A 13 -23.02 2.17 -25.12
C GLU A 13 -22.68 3.30 -24.13
N MET A 14 -23.66 4.10 -23.71
CA MET A 14 -23.44 5.29 -22.86
C MET A 14 -22.80 4.96 -21.50
N PRO A 15 -23.26 3.93 -20.75
CA PRO A 15 -22.59 3.54 -19.50
C PRO A 15 -21.16 3.09 -19.73
N ARG A 16 -20.92 2.33 -20.80
CA ARG A 16 -19.59 1.81 -21.15
C ARG A 16 -18.63 2.95 -21.49
N TYR A 17 -19.06 3.90 -22.31
CA TYR A 17 -18.27 5.10 -22.61
C TYR A 17 -17.98 5.92 -21.35
N GLY A 18 -18.97 6.05 -20.47
CA GLY A 18 -18.83 6.78 -19.21
C GLY A 18 -17.84 6.13 -18.24
N GLU A 19 -17.77 4.80 -18.19
CA GLU A 19 -16.77 4.06 -17.41
C GLU A 19 -15.38 4.12 -18.05
N GLU A 20 -15.26 3.81 -19.35
CA GLU A 20 -13.98 3.79 -20.07
C GLU A 20 -13.27 5.15 -20.05
N ASN A 21 -14.03 6.25 -20.03
CA ASN A 21 -13.49 7.61 -20.04
C ASN A 21 -13.61 8.32 -18.68
N HIS A 22 -13.92 7.59 -17.60
CA HIS A 22 -14.03 8.14 -16.24
C HIS A 22 -14.99 9.34 -16.10
N ILE A 23 -16.00 9.44 -16.96
CA ILE A 23 -16.93 10.59 -17.03
C ILE A 23 -17.77 10.69 -15.75
N PHE A 24 -18.20 9.55 -15.19
CA PHE A 24 -19.00 9.55 -13.96
C PHE A 24 -18.22 10.08 -12.76
N GLU A 25 -16.96 9.67 -12.62
CA GLU A 25 -16.06 10.13 -11.56
C GLU A 25 -15.72 11.62 -11.72
N LEU A 26 -15.50 12.06 -12.96
CA LEU A 26 -15.29 13.47 -13.31
C LEU A 26 -16.48 14.33 -12.88
N MET A 27 -17.70 13.93 -13.28
CA MET A 27 -18.92 14.66 -12.97
C MET A 27 -19.20 14.69 -11.46
N GLN A 28 -19.00 13.57 -10.77
CA GLN A 28 -19.15 13.51 -9.31
C GLN A 28 -18.16 14.46 -8.61
N ASN A 29 -16.89 14.45 -9.03
CA ASN A 29 -15.89 15.34 -8.44
C ASN A 29 -16.23 16.81 -8.68
N MET A 30 -16.62 17.18 -9.91
CA MET A 30 -17.00 18.56 -10.21
C MET A 30 -18.18 19.02 -9.34
N LEU A 31 -19.18 18.16 -9.17
CA LEU A 31 -20.33 18.46 -8.30
C LEU A 31 -19.90 18.62 -6.84
N GLU A 32 -19.06 17.71 -6.32
CA GLU A 32 -18.50 17.82 -4.97
C GLU A 32 -17.76 19.15 -4.76
N GLN A 33 -16.91 19.57 -5.71
CA GLN A 33 -16.15 20.80 -5.58
C GLN A 33 -17.02 22.05 -5.62
N LEU A 34 -18.07 22.07 -6.45
CA LEU A 34 -19.04 23.16 -6.47
C LEU A 34 -19.79 23.28 -5.14
N LEU A 35 -20.19 22.15 -4.56
CA LEU A 35 -20.90 22.13 -3.28
C LEU A 35 -20.01 22.54 -2.10
N ILE A 36 -18.72 22.20 -2.15
CA ILE A 36 -17.73 22.57 -1.13
C ILE A 36 -17.40 24.07 -1.21
N HIS A 37 -17.06 24.58 -2.40
CA HIS A 37 -16.53 25.92 -2.56
C HIS A 37 -17.58 27.00 -2.81
N GLN A 38 -18.78 26.62 -3.27
CA GLN A 38 -19.91 27.52 -3.54
C GLN A 38 -19.49 28.82 -4.26
N PRO A 39 -18.78 28.72 -5.40
CA PRO A 39 -18.27 29.88 -6.12
C PRO A 39 -19.42 30.74 -6.67
N GLN A 40 -19.21 32.05 -6.80
CA GLN A 40 -20.19 32.95 -7.41
C GLN A 40 -20.48 32.62 -8.88
N ASP A 41 -19.46 32.16 -9.62
CA ASP A 41 -19.60 31.66 -10.99
C ASP A 41 -19.21 30.17 -11.05
N PRO A 42 -20.20 29.25 -11.01
CA PRO A 42 -19.96 27.81 -11.08
C PRO A 42 -19.30 27.35 -12.37
N ILE A 43 -19.63 27.95 -13.52
CA ILE A 43 -19.15 27.48 -14.83
C ILE A 43 -17.68 27.84 -14.99
N LEU A 44 -17.31 29.09 -14.68
CA LEU A 44 -15.92 29.51 -14.75
C LEU A 44 -15.04 28.71 -13.77
N PHE A 45 -15.57 28.44 -12.57
CA PHE A 45 -14.90 27.58 -11.60
C PHE A 45 -14.66 26.17 -12.17
N MET A 46 -15.66 25.52 -12.75
CA MET A 46 -15.52 24.20 -13.36
C MET A 46 -14.47 24.17 -14.47
N ILE A 47 -14.47 25.17 -15.37
CA ILE A 47 -13.47 25.27 -16.44
C ILE A 47 -12.06 25.35 -15.84
N SER A 48 -11.87 26.25 -14.87
CA SER A 48 -10.57 26.40 -14.20
C SER A 48 -10.15 25.13 -13.43
N HIS A 49 -11.10 24.41 -12.86
CA HIS A 49 -10.86 23.18 -12.10
C HIS A 49 -10.47 22.02 -13.01
N LEU A 50 -11.14 21.87 -14.15
CA LEU A 50 -10.81 20.88 -15.18
C LEU A 50 -9.42 21.12 -15.79
N GLN A 51 -9.02 22.38 -15.98
CA GLN A 51 -7.71 22.74 -16.52
C GLN A 51 -6.54 22.48 -15.55
N ARG A 52 -6.80 22.27 -14.26
CA ARG A 52 -5.74 22.06 -13.25
C ARG A 52 -5.21 20.63 -13.19
N ASP A 53 -5.82 19.68 -13.91
CA ASP A 53 -5.41 18.26 -13.97
C ASP A 53 -5.30 17.57 -12.60
N ASN A 54 -6.11 18.02 -11.63
CA ASN A 54 -6.05 17.57 -10.23
C ASN A 54 -6.89 16.31 -9.94
N MET A 55 -7.47 15.71 -10.98
CA MET A 55 -8.44 14.62 -10.83
C MET A 55 -7.81 13.35 -10.28
N ASN A 56 -6.50 13.12 -10.44
CA ASN A 56 -5.80 11.93 -9.94
C ASN A 56 -4.86 12.23 -8.76
N VAL A 57 -4.94 13.43 -8.19
CA VAL A 57 -4.04 13.86 -7.13
C VAL A 57 -4.29 13.05 -5.84
N PRO A 58 -3.26 12.39 -5.26
CA PRO A 58 -3.43 11.59 -4.07
C PRO A 58 -3.77 12.44 -2.84
N ARG A 59 -4.85 12.09 -2.15
CA ARG A 59 -5.28 12.69 -0.89
C ARG A 59 -5.50 11.58 0.12
N ILE A 60 -4.47 11.26 0.89
CA ILE A 60 -4.43 10.04 1.70
C ILE A 60 -4.33 10.42 3.17
N VAL A 61 -5.07 9.72 4.02
CA VAL A 61 -4.91 9.76 5.47
C VAL A 61 -4.43 8.39 5.92
N ILE A 62 -3.39 8.35 6.75
CA ILE A 62 -2.87 7.11 7.35
C ILE A 62 -3.06 7.22 8.86
N LEU A 63 -3.89 6.33 9.39
CA LEU A 63 -4.14 6.19 10.82
C LEU A 63 -3.59 4.85 11.29
N GLY A 64 -3.32 4.75 12.58
CA GLY A 64 -2.83 3.51 13.16
C GLY A 64 -2.34 3.74 14.59
N PRO A 65 -2.24 2.68 15.39
CA PRO A 65 -1.72 2.79 16.73
C PRO A 65 -0.23 3.20 16.69
N PRO A 66 0.32 3.73 17.80
CA PRO A 66 1.76 3.97 17.92
C PRO A 66 2.54 2.67 17.63
N ALA A 67 3.73 2.81 17.04
CA ALA A 67 4.62 1.70 16.63
C ALA A 67 4.10 0.76 15.52
N SER A 68 2.97 1.07 14.87
CA SER A 68 2.46 0.31 13.71
C SER A 68 3.23 0.50 12.39
N GLY A 69 4.23 1.40 12.35
CA GLY A 69 4.95 1.73 11.12
C GLY A 69 4.23 2.73 10.19
N LYS A 70 3.18 3.41 10.67
CA LYS A 70 2.41 4.41 9.90
C LYS A 70 3.29 5.45 9.19
N THR A 71 4.29 5.98 9.89
CA THR A 71 5.21 7.00 9.35
C THR A 71 6.11 6.43 8.26
N THR A 72 6.61 5.21 8.44
CA THR A 72 7.38 4.48 7.42
C THR A 72 6.58 4.30 6.14
N ILE A 73 5.32 3.83 6.27
CA ILE A 73 4.42 3.64 5.12
C ILE A 73 4.08 4.99 4.47
N ALA A 74 3.86 6.04 5.27
CA ALA A 74 3.58 7.38 4.77
C ALA A 74 4.76 7.93 3.94
N MET A 75 5.99 7.77 4.42
CA MET A 75 7.20 8.18 3.69
C MET A 75 7.37 7.40 2.38
N TRP A 76 7.16 6.09 2.39
CA TRP A 76 7.27 5.27 1.19
C TRP A 76 6.20 5.61 0.15
N LEU A 77 4.95 5.84 0.58
CA LEU A 77 3.89 6.30 -0.31
C LEU A 77 4.20 7.70 -0.85
N CYS A 78 4.73 8.59 -0.01
CA CYS A 78 5.13 9.94 -0.40
C CYS A 78 6.18 9.91 -1.51
N LYS A 79 7.24 9.09 -1.36
CA LYS A 79 8.30 8.92 -2.35
C LYS A 79 7.78 8.27 -3.64
N HIS A 80 6.90 7.29 -3.53
CA HIS A 80 6.40 6.55 -4.69
C HIS A 80 5.38 7.34 -5.52
N LEU A 81 4.49 8.08 -4.85
CA LEU A 81 3.43 8.87 -5.48
C LEU A 81 3.89 10.30 -5.80
N ASN A 82 5.09 10.69 -5.39
CA ASN A 82 5.61 12.06 -5.50
C ASN A 82 4.66 13.10 -4.87
N THR A 83 4.15 12.81 -3.67
CA THR A 83 3.20 13.67 -2.93
C THR A 83 3.91 14.41 -1.80
N ASN A 84 3.16 15.19 -1.00
CA ASN A 84 3.68 15.84 0.20
C ASN A 84 3.29 15.09 1.48
N LEU A 85 4.24 14.88 2.40
CA LEU A 85 4.00 14.27 3.70
C LEU A 85 3.73 15.34 4.77
N LEU A 86 2.55 15.28 5.37
CA LEU A 86 2.10 16.18 6.42
C LEU A 86 2.08 15.44 7.77
N THR A 87 3.09 15.70 8.58
CA THR A 87 3.19 15.32 10.00
C THR A 87 3.08 16.56 10.88
N VAL A 88 2.73 16.40 12.16
CA VAL A 88 2.72 17.51 13.14
C VAL A 88 4.08 18.21 13.18
N GLU A 89 5.17 17.43 13.14
CA GLU A 89 6.54 17.95 13.16
C GLU A 89 6.83 18.82 11.93
N ASN A 90 6.50 18.33 10.73
CA ASN A 90 6.70 19.07 9.48
C ASN A 90 5.88 20.36 9.42
N LEU A 91 4.69 20.37 10.02
CA LEU A 91 3.81 21.55 10.04
C LEU A 91 4.33 22.64 10.99
N VAL A 92 5.02 22.27 12.08
CA VAL A 92 5.47 23.20 13.14
C VAL A 92 6.82 23.86 12.81
N ILE A 93 7.69 23.18 12.06
CA ILE A 93 9.03 23.69 11.72
C ILE A 93 9.03 24.78 10.63
N ARG A 94 7.87 25.05 10.01
CA ARG A 94 7.74 26.03 8.92
C ARG A 94 8.07 27.45 9.39
N GLU A 95 9.03 28.10 8.75
CA GLU A 95 9.54 29.41 9.19
C GLU A 95 8.65 30.59 8.78
N TYR A 96 7.99 30.49 7.62
CA TYR A 96 7.21 31.60 7.04
C TYR A 96 5.74 31.64 7.48
N SER A 97 5.31 30.73 8.36
CA SER A 97 3.91 30.66 8.83
C SER A 97 3.80 31.18 10.27
N SER A 98 2.94 32.20 10.46
CA SER A 98 2.62 32.72 11.79
C SER A 98 1.91 31.68 12.66
N LEU A 99 1.05 30.86 12.05
CA LEU A 99 0.40 29.72 12.72
C LEU A 99 1.43 28.69 13.18
N ALA A 100 2.46 28.44 12.36
CA ALA A 100 3.51 27.46 12.71
C ALA A 100 4.37 27.98 13.86
N ALA A 101 4.64 29.28 13.90
CA ALA A 101 5.35 29.92 15.02
C ALA A 101 4.58 29.75 16.35
N ASP A 102 3.26 29.97 16.33
CA ASP A 102 2.41 29.77 17.51
C ASP A 102 2.35 28.29 17.91
N ALA A 103 2.18 27.38 16.95
CA ALA A 103 2.17 25.95 17.22
C ALA A 103 3.50 25.46 17.78
N ARG A 104 4.63 26.05 17.33
CA ARG A 104 5.97 25.74 17.84
C ARG A 104 6.12 26.10 19.30
N ARG A 105 5.58 27.23 19.75
CA ARG A 105 5.58 27.62 21.18
C ARG A 105 4.84 26.60 22.04
N HIS A 106 3.70 26.12 21.58
CA HIS A 106 2.96 25.06 22.27
C HIS A 106 3.72 23.72 22.24
N TYR A 107 4.21 23.32 21.07
CA TYR A 107 4.91 22.04 20.88
C TYR A 107 6.19 21.94 21.70
N GLN A 108 6.97 23.03 21.82
CA GLN A 108 8.18 23.08 22.65
C GLN A 108 7.87 22.93 24.15
N LYS A 109 6.71 23.41 24.61
CA LYS A 109 6.33 23.38 26.03
C LYS A 109 5.67 22.08 26.46
N THR A 110 4.72 21.59 25.67
CA THR A 110 3.83 20.47 26.06
C THR A 110 3.90 19.27 25.14
N LYS A 111 4.72 19.30 24.07
CA LYS A 111 4.77 18.28 23.00
C LYS A 111 3.40 17.99 22.36
N THR A 112 2.47 18.91 22.50
CA THR A 112 1.09 18.81 21.99
C THR A 112 0.69 20.13 21.36
N VAL A 113 -0.11 20.05 20.29
CA VAL A 113 -0.65 21.22 19.60
C VAL A 113 -2.17 21.21 19.77
N PRO A 114 -2.81 22.33 20.15
CA PRO A 114 -4.27 22.42 20.23
C PRO A 114 -4.95 22.01 18.92
N SER A 115 -6.04 21.25 18.99
CA SER A 115 -6.75 20.70 17.81
C SER A 115 -7.10 21.79 16.78
N THR A 116 -7.61 22.93 17.23
CA THR A 116 -7.99 24.06 16.35
C THR A 116 -6.79 24.63 15.60
N LEU A 117 -5.65 24.77 16.27
CA LEU A 117 -4.41 25.28 15.67
C LEU A 117 -3.81 24.27 14.69
N LEU A 118 -3.80 22.98 15.05
CA LEU A 118 -3.31 21.92 14.18
C LEU A 118 -4.11 21.83 12.88
N ILE A 119 -5.44 21.87 12.96
CA ILE A 119 -6.27 21.77 11.76
C ILE A 119 -6.14 23.02 10.87
N ARG A 120 -5.98 24.22 11.45
CA ARG A 120 -5.67 25.42 10.67
C ARG A 120 -4.31 25.34 9.97
N LEU A 121 -3.30 24.74 10.59
CA LEU A 121 -2.02 24.47 9.95
C LEU A 121 -2.14 23.49 8.80
N VAL A 122 -2.92 22.43 8.98
CA VAL A 122 -3.22 21.48 7.90
C VAL A 122 -3.92 22.21 6.76
N GLN A 123 -4.93 23.04 7.05
CA GLN A 123 -5.65 23.83 6.05
C GLN A 123 -4.72 24.75 5.24
N GLU A 124 -3.84 25.48 5.91
CA GLU A 124 -2.84 26.34 5.26
C GLU A 124 -1.94 25.49 4.34
N ARG A 125 -1.40 24.38 4.85
CA ARG A 125 -0.48 23.54 4.09
C ARG A 125 -1.12 22.86 2.89
N VAL A 126 -2.34 22.32 3.02
CA VAL A 126 -3.02 21.64 1.89
C VAL A 126 -3.47 22.61 0.80
N SER A 127 -3.56 23.91 1.11
CA SER A 127 -3.96 24.95 0.15
C SER A 127 -2.79 25.44 -0.73
N GLU A 128 -1.56 25.04 -0.42
CA GLU A 128 -0.37 25.41 -1.19
C GLU A 128 -0.31 24.70 -2.54
N GLU A 129 0.33 25.37 -3.51
CA GLU A 129 0.34 24.94 -4.90
C GLU A 129 0.92 23.54 -5.11
N ASP A 130 1.95 23.18 -4.34
CA ASP A 130 2.56 21.85 -4.39
C ASP A 130 1.61 20.77 -3.86
N CYS A 131 0.90 21.02 -2.74
CA CYS A 131 -0.12 20.12 -2.20
C CYS A 131 -1.33 19.99 -3.12
N VAL A 132 -1.72 21.07 -3.80
CA VAL A 132 -2.81 21.08 -4.78
C VAL A 132 -2.44 20.28 -6.02
N ARG A 133 -1.22 20.43 -6.56
CA ARG A 133 -0.76 19.77 -7.78
C ARG A 133 -0.29 18.33 -7.59
N ARG A 134 0.43 18.06 -6.49
CA ARG A 134 1.07 16.75 -6.23
C ARG A 134 0.34 15.91 -5.20
N GLY A 135 -0.52 16.52 -4.40
CA GLY A 135 -1.29 15.84 -3.36
C GLY A 135 -0.59 15.83 -2.01
N TRP A 136 -1.25 15.16 -1.08
CA TRP A 136 -0.86 15.15 0.32
C TRP A 136 -1.19 13.82 1.01
N ILE A 137 -0.36 13.48 1.99
CA ILE A 137 -0.54 12.35 2.90
C ILE A 137 -0.52 12.91 4.32
N LEU A 138 -1.62 12.73 5.06
CA LEU A 138 -1.68 13.02 6.48
C LEU A 138 -1.24 11.78 7.27
N ASP A 139 -0.17 11.89 8.05
CA ASP A 139 0.30 10.83 8.95
C ASP A 139 -0.19 11.09 10.38
N GLY A 140 -1.06 10.21 10.88
CA GLY A 140 -1.56 10.26 12.25
C GLY A 140 -2.60 11.33 12.53
N ILE A 141 -3.00 12.13 11.54
CA ILE A 141 -4.02 13.18 11.67
C ILE A 141 -5.29 12.73 10.91
N PRO A 142 -6.48 12.74 11.50
CA PRO A 142 -6.83 13.21 12.86
C PRO A 142 -6.58 12.17 13.98
N GLU A 143 -6.30 12.67 15.19
CA GLU A 143 -6.18 11.87 16.42
C GLU A 143 -7.46 11.89 17.28
N THR A 144 -8.39 12.82 17.02
CA THR A 144 -9.65 12.94 17.76
C THR A 144 -10.86 13.13 16.82
N ARG A 145 -12.06 12.82 17.31
CA ARG A 145 -13.31 13.07 16.58
C ARG A 145 -13.51 14.55 16.24
N GLU A 146 -13.12 15.43 17.16
CA GLU A 146 -13.19 16.88 16.97
C GLU A 146 -12.33 17.31 15.77
N GLN A 147 -11.09 16.81 15.69
CA GLN A 147 -10.21 17.07 14.55
C GLN A 147 -10.79 16.53 13.24
N ALA A 148 -11.33 15.31 13.25
CA ALA A 148 -11.97 14.72 12.07
C ALA A 148 -13.15 15.58 11.58
N LEU A 149 -13.99 16.09 12.48
CA LEU A 149 -15.10 16.96 12.13
C LEU A 149 -14.62 18.30 11.56
N MET A 150 -13.60 18.91 12.16
CA MET A 150 -13.03 20.17 11.66
C MET A 150 -12.45 20.01 10.24
N ILE A 151 -11.72 18.92 9.98
CA ILE A 151 -11.19 18.59 8.64
C ILE A 151 -12.33 18.51 7.62
N GLN A 152 -13.45 17.86 7.98
CA GLN A 152 -14.62 17.75 7.10
C GLN A 152 -15.30 19.10 6.85
N THR A 153 -15.51 19.89 7.90
CA THR A 153 -16.14 21.22 7.79
C THR A 153 -15.33 22.18 6.91
N LEU A 154 -14.01 22.01 6.87
CA LEU A 154 -13.12 22.80 6.00
C LEU A 154 -13.06 22.27 4.55
N GLY A 155 -13.81 21.21 4.22
CA GLY A 155 -13.80 20.61 2.88
C GLY A 155 -12.55 19.81 2.56
N ILE A 156 -11.72 19.49 3.55
CA ILE A 156 -10.50 18.69 3.38
C ILE A 156 -10.92 17.22 3.33
N ALA A 157 -11.34 16.76 2.15
CA ALA A 157 -11.81 15.40 1.94
C ALA A 157 -10.68 14.48 1.43
N PRO A 158 -10.24 13.48 2.22
CA PRO A 158 -9.35 12.44 1.72
C PRO A 158 -10.08 11.50 0.75
N ARG A 159 -9.35 10.97 -0.23
CA ARG A 159 -9.83 9.93 -1.15
C ARG A 159 -9.54 8.52 -0.66
N HIS A 160 -8.52 8.38 0.19
CA HIS A 160 -8.17 7.11 0.81
C HIS A 160 -7.84 7.32 2.28
N VAL A 161 -8.39 6.46 3.14
CA VAL A 161 -8.07 6.41 4.56
C VAL A 161 -7.56 5.01 4.86
N ILE A 162 -6.26 4.89 5.12
CA ILE A 162 -5.60 3.64 5.45
C ILE A 162 -5.47 3.55 6.96
N VAL A 163 -5.93 2.46 7.56
CA VAL A 163 -5.81 2.21 9.00
C VAL A 163 -4.94 0.99 9.23
N LEU A 164 -3.79 1.20 9.85
CA LEU A 164 -2.93 0.11 10.29
C LEU A 164 -3.49 -0.49 11.58
N SER A 165 -3.63 -1.82 11.60
CA SER A 165 -4.09 -2.58 12.77
C SER A 165 -3.04 -3.61 13.17
N CYS A 166 -2.73 -3.72 14.45
CA CYS A 166 -1.74 -4.67 14.96
C CYS A 166 -2.06 -4.98 16.42
N PRO A 167 -1.82 -6.20 16.90
CA PRO A 167 -2.00 -6.53 18.32
C PRO A 167 -1.14 -5.65 19.22
N ASP A 168 -1.69 -5.22 20.36
CA ASP A 168 -1.02 -4.32 21.31
C ASP A 168 0.29 -4.91 21.85
N THR A 169 0.35 -6.23 22.06
CA THR A 169 1.57 -6.94 22.50
C THR A 169 2.71 -6.76 21.50
N VAL A 170 2.43 -6.96 20.21
CA VAL A 170 3.40 -6.77 19.12
C VAL A 170 3.82 -5.30 19.02
N LEU A 171 2.91 -4.35 19.23
CA LEU A 171 3.22 -2.92 19.19
C LEU A 171 4.09 -2.47 20.36
N ILE A 172 3.89 -3.03 21.54
CA ILE A 172 4.72 -2.81 22.72
C ILE A 172 6.14 -3.33 22.45
N GLU A 173 6.27 -4.58 22.02
CA GLU A 173 7.56 -5.18 21.67
C GLU A 173 8.29 -4.38 20.58
N ARG A 174 7.55 -3.98 19.53
CA ARG A 174 8.07 -3.13 18.47
C ARG A 174 8.56 -1.78 18.96
N ASN A 175 7.89 -1.19 19.94
CA ASN A 175 8.32 0.09 20.48
C ASN A 175 9.58 -0.09 21.35
N LEU A 176 9.65 -1.15 22.14
CA LEU A 176 10.81 -1.49 22.99
C LEU A 176 12.07 -1.85 22.19
N GLY A 177 11.89 -2.48 21.02
CA GLY A 177 12.99 -2.84 20.12
C GLY A 177 13.55 -1.70 19.28
N LYS A 178 12.94 -0.49 19.30
CA LYS A 178 13.43 0.67 18.54
C LYS A 178 14.81 1.10 18.98
N ARG A 179 15.64 1.43 18.01
CA ARG A 179 16.92 2.10 18.19
C ARG A 179 16.96 3.34 17.31
N ILE A 180 17.67 4.36 17.74
CA ILE A 180 17.91 5.57 16.96
C ILE A 180 19.41 5.77 16.80
N ASP A 181 19.83 6.07 15.59
CA ASP A 181 21.17 6.56 15.33
C ASP A 181 21.23 8.05 15.71
N PRO A 182 22.04 8.47 16.70
CA PRO A 182 22.16 9.86 17.11
C PRO A 182 22.70 10.79 16.02
N GLN A 183 23.41 10.26 15.01
CA GLN A 183 24.04 11.08 13.98
C GLN A 183 23.09 11.34 12.80
N THR A 184 22.37 10.31 12.35
CA THR A 184 21.49 10.39 11.18
C THR A 184 20.03 10.65 11.57
N GLY A 185 19.65 10.32 12.82
CA GLY A 185 18.26 10.31 13.26
C GLY A 185 17.45 9.13 12.70
N GLU A 186 18.09 8.19 12.00
CA GLU A 186 17.43 7.01 11.46
C GLU A 186 17.00 6.05 12.58
N ILE A 187 15.85 5.43 12.38
CA ILE A 187 15.24 4.52 13.34
C ILE A 187 15.45 3.10 12.85
N TYR A 188 16.05 2.27 13.69
CA TYR A 188 16.31 0.86 13.49
C TYR A 188 15.49 0.01 14.49
N HIS A 189 15.47 -1.30 14.29
CA HIS A 189 14.85 -2.25 15.20
C HIS A 189 15.80 -3.41 15.54
N ALA A 190 15.92 -3.72 16.83
CA ALA A 190 16.83 -4.73 17.37
C ALA A 190 16.66 -6.16 16.83
N THR A 191 15.52 -6.46 16.19
CA THR A 191 15.19 -7.83 15.74
C THR A 191 14.90 -7.99 14.25
N PHE A 192 14.47 -6.95 13.54
CA PHE A 192 14.02 -7.08 12.14
C PHE A 192 14.50 -5.95 11.21
N ASP A 193 15.26 -4.99 11.74
CA ASP A 193 15.76 -3.84 10.98
C ASP A 193 17.07 -3.37 11.63
N TRP A 194 18.06 -4.27 11.65
CA TRP A 194 19.37 -4.03 12.27
C TRP A 194 20.39 -3.63 11.20
N PRO A 195 21.14 -2.53 11.36
CA PRO A 195 22.04 -2.06 10.31
C PRO A 195 23.20 -3.03 10.12
N PRO A 196 23.65 -3.29 8.88
CA PRO A 196 24.78 -4.18 8.62
C PRO A 196 26.13 -3.58 9.06
N GLU A 197 26.26 -2.24 9.12
CA GLU A 197 27.49 -1.56 9.48
C GLU A 197 27.74 -1.56 11.00
N ALA A 198 28.84 -2.19 11.43
CA ALA A 198 29.22 -2.27 12.84
C ALA A 198 29.40 -0.89 13.52
N GLU A 199 29.83 0.13 12.76
CA GLU A 199 29.94 1.51 13.27
C GLU A 199 28.58 2.10 13.64
N VAL A 200 27.54 1.82 12.85
CA VAL A 200 26.17 2.25 13.13
C VAL A 200 25.63 1.48 14.32
N GLN A 201 25.80 0.16 14.34
CA GLN A 201 25.36 -0.70 15.45
C GLN A 201 25.91 -0.23 16.82
N ASN A 202 27.20 0.11 16.88
CA ASN A 202 27.86 0.52 18.12
C ASN A 202 27.39 1.87 18.66
N ARG A 203 26.81 2.74 17.82
CA ARG A 203 26.31 4.07 18.22
C ARG A 203 24.80 4.13 18.40
N LEU A 204 24.07 3.06 18.10
CA LEU A 204 22.62 3.01 18.27
C LEU A 204 22.23 3.17 19.75
N MET A 205 21.25 4.04 20.01
CA MET A 205 20.73 4.30 21.35
C MET A 205 19.25 3.93 21.44
N VAL A 206 18.78 3.66 22.66
CA VAL A 206 17.34 3.55 22.92
C VAL A 206 16.76 4.97 22.95
N PRO A 207 15.72 5.28 22.13
CA PRO A 207 15.09 6.59 22.16
C PRO A 207 14.49 6.91 23.54
N GLU A 208 14.57 8.18 23.94
CA GLU A 208 13.98 8.65 25.21
C GLU A 208 12.45 8.50 25.21
N GLY A 209 11.89 8.19 26.39
CA GLY A 209 10.43 8.11 26.57
C GLY A 209 9.78 6.80 26.10
N ILE A 210 10.59 5.77 25.79
CA ILE A 210 10.09 4.43 25.50
C ILE A 210 9.99 3.64 26.80
N SER A 211 8.76 3.37 27.25
CA SER A 211 8.46 2.40 28.30
C SER A 211 7.21 1.61 27.94
N GLU A 212 7.07 0.40 28.47
CA GLU A 212 5.88 -0.43 28.30
C GLU A 212 4.62 0.31 28.78
N LEU A 213 4.68 0.91 29.97
CA LEU A 213 3.56 1.64 30.57
C LEU A 213 3.12 2.84 29.72
N GLU A 214 4.08 3.62 29.20
CA GLU A 214 3.79 4.76 28.34
C GLU A 214 3.20 4.31 26.99
N THR A 215 3.74 3.23 26.42
CA THR A 215 3.23 2.66 25.16
C THR A 215 1.79 2.17 25.34
N ALA A 216 1.52 1.43 26.41
CA ALA A 216 0.18 0.96 26.76
C ALA A 216 -0.81 2.12 26.97
N ARG A 217 -0.38 3.21 27.63
CA ARG A 217 -1.19 4.42 27.81
C ARG A 217 -1.60 5.05 26.47
N ARG A 218 -0.65 5.15 25.53
CA ARG A 218 -0.89 5.70 24.18
C ARG A 218 -1.79 4.79 23.35
N LEU A 219 -1.60 3.47 23.43
CA LEU A 219 -2.47 2.48 22.77
C LEU A 219 -3.91 2.59 23.27
N LEU A 220 -4.12 2.68 24.59
CA LEU A 220 -5.43 2.84 25.19
C LEU A 220 -6.10 4.16 24.77
N GLN A 221 -5.35 5.26 24.68
CA GLN A 221 -5.85 6.54 24.16
C GLN A 221 -6.24 6.42 22.68
N TYR A 222 -5.42 5.77 21.86
CA TYR A 222 -5.71 5.51 20.45
C TYR A 222 -7.00 4.70 20.29
N HIS A 223 -7.15 3.57 20.98
CA HIS A 223 -8.34 2.71 20.88
C HIS A 223 -9.64 3.43 21.28
N ARG A 224 -9.56 4.31 22.29
CA ARG A 224 -10.69 5.17 22.69
C ARG A 224 -11.10 6.18 21.62
N ASN A 225 -10.14 6.69 20.86
CA ASN A 225 -10.38 7.75 19.87
C ASN A 225 -10.72 7.18 18.49
N ILE A 226 -10.04 6.13 18.05
CA ILE A 226 -10.18 5.59 16.69
C ILE A 226 -11.61 5.14 16.40
N THR A 227 -12.27 4.50 17.37
CA THR A 227 -13.68 4.09 17.27
C THR A 227 -14.64 5.25 16.99
N ARG A 228 -14.26 6.49 17.33
CA ARG A 228 -15.03 7.71 17.09
C ARG A 228 -14.63 8.44 15.79
N ILE A 229 -13.47 8.09 15.21
CA ILE A 229 -12.94 8.70 13.99
C ILE A 229 -13.36 7.89 12.75
N LEU A 230 -13.29 6.56 12.81
CA LEU A 230 -13.60 5.69 11.65
C LEU A 230 -14.99 5.96 11.03
N PRO A 231 -16.07 6.19 11.82
CA PRO A 231 -17.38 6.50 11.25
C PRO A 231 -17.42 7.79 10.42
N ALA A 232 -16.43 8.67 10.53
CA ALA A 232 -16.33 9.87 9.71
C ALA A 232 -15.88 9.57 8.26
N TYR A 233 -15.26 8.40 8.01
CA TYR A 233 -14.67 8.08 6.70
C TYR A 233 -15.14 6.75 6.07
N PRO A 234 -16.43 6.38 6.12
CA PRO A 234 -16.87 5.01 5.81
C PRO A 234 -16.61 4.57 4.36
N LYS A 235 -16.66 5.50 3.40
CA LYS A 235 -16.56 5.19 1.96
C LYS A 235 -15.14 4.88 1.49
N PHE A 236 -14.14 5.41 2.18
CA PHE A 236 -12.74 5.45 1.70
C PHE A 236 -11.79 4.69 2.64
N LEU A 237 -12.35 3.97 3.61
CA LEU A 237 -11.63 3.31 4.68
C LEU A 237 -11.10 1.95 4.23
N LYS A 238 -9.81 1.70 4.46
CA LYS A 238 -9.18 0.40 4.30
C LYS A 238 -8.35 0.06 5.52
N VAL A 239 -8.68 -1.04 6.18
CA VAL A 239 -7.89 -1.56 7.31
C VAL A 239 -6.85 -2.53 6.77
N ILE A 240 -5.60 -2.38 7.20
CA ILE A 240 -4.46 -3.22 6.79
C ILE A 240 -3.77 -3.72 8.06
N SER A 241 -3.53 -5.02 8.15
CA SER A 241 -2.72 -5.56 9.25
C SER A 241 -1.29 -5.03 9.13
N ALA A 242 -0.75 -4.46 10.19
CA ALA A 242 0.65 -4.09 10.30
C ALA A 242 1.49 -5.20 10.95
N ASP A 243 0.87 -6.31 11.35
CA ASP A 243 1.54 -7.52 11.83
C ASP A 243 2.05 -8.39 10.66
N GLN A 244 2.77 -7.73 9.76
CA GLN A 244 3.41 -8.28 8.57
C GLN A 244 4.58 -7.35 8.17
N PRO A 245 5.50 -7.77 7.30
CA PRO A 245 6.57 -6.92 6.80
C PRO A 245 6.04 -5.61 6.20
N CYS A 246 6.75 -4.50 6.43
CA CYS A 246 6.36 -3.17 5.97
C CYS A 246 6.16 -3.09 4.45
N VAL A 247 6.89 -3.90 3.68
CA VAL A 247 6.75 -4.03 2.22
C VAL A 247 5.37 -4.57 1.83
N ASP A 248 4.86 -5.58 2.52
CA ASP A 248 3.54 -6.15 2.27
C ASP A 248 2.42 -5.16 2.62
N VAL A 249 2.57 -4.45 3.75
CA VAL A 249 1.68 -3.36 4.16
C VAL A 249 1.62 -2.29 3.07
N PHE A 250 2.78 -1.91 2.53
CA PHE A 250 2.91 -0.92 1.48
C PHE A 250 2.23 -1.33 0.17
N TYR A 251 2.42 -2.56 -0.30
CA TYR A 251 1.73 -3.06 -1.49
C TYR A 251 0.22 -3.17 -1.30
N GLN A 252 -0.24 -3.53 -0.10
CA GLN A 252 -1.67 -3.51 0.22
C GLN A 252 -2.24 -2.08 0.24
N GLY A 253 -1.45 -1.11 0.70
CA GLY A 253 -1.75 0.32 0.63
C GLY A 253 -1.77 0.90 -0.79
N LYS A 254 -1.04 0.30 -1.74
CA LYS A 254 -1.11 0.69 -3.17
C LYS A 254 -2.33 0.17 -3.89
N ARG A 255 -2.82 -1.02 -3.54
CA ARG A 255 -3.94 -1.71 -4.23
C ARG A 255 -5.31 -1.08 -3.98
N THR A 256 -5.38 0.20 -3.64
CA THR A 256 -6.62 0.89 -3.28
C THR A 256 -7.40 1.25 -4.55
N ARG A 257 -8.13 0.28 -5.12
CA ARG A 257 -9.28 0.61 -5.97
C ARG A 257 -10.43 0.99 -5.05
N ALA A 258 -11.04 2.14 -5.30
CA ALA A 258 -12.35 2.45 -4.73
C ALA A 258 -13.36 1.48 -5.34
N ALA A 259 -13.79 0.47 -4.58
CA ALA A 259 -14.99 -0.29 -4.91
C ALA A 259 -15.56 -0.91 -3.64
N GLY A 260 -16.78 -0.48 -3.29
CA GLY A 260 -17.69 -1.35 -2.56
C GLY A 260 -18.15 -2.47 -3.49
N PHE A 261 -18.29 -3.67 -2.94
CA PHE A 261 -19.45 -4.57 -3.03
C PHE A 261 -19.13 -5.83 -2.18
N PRO A 262 -20.13 -6.47 -1.54
CA PRO A 262 -19.92 -7.53 -0.57
C PRO A 262 -19.80 -8.91 -1.25
N GLY A 263 -19.10 -9.82 -0.58
CA GLY A 263 -19.29 -11.27 -0.69
C GLY A 263 -18.92 -11.89 -2.04
N CYS A 264 -17.66 -12.28 -2.22
CA CYS A 264 -17.33 -13.34 -3.16
C CYS A 264 -17.27 -14.66 -2.37
N ASP A 265 -18.34 -15.44 -2.44
CA ASP A 265 -18.28 -16.87 -2.17
C ASP A 265 -17.25 -17.51 -3.13
N PRO A 266 -16.48 -18.52 -2.68
CA PRO A 266 -15.57 -19.24 -3.55
C PRO A 266 -16.36 -20.11 -4.52
N GLY A 267 -16.56 -19.61 -5.73
CA GLY A 267 -17.07 -20.39 -6.85
C GLY A 267 -16.17 -21.58 -7.22
N PRO A 268 -16.68 -22.53 -8.03
CA PRO A 268 -15.97 -23.73 -8.44
C PRO A 268 -14.67 -23.41 -9.22
N PRO A 269 -13.70 -24.33 -9.28
CA PRO A 269 -12.40 -24.11 -9.92
C PRO A 269 -12.59 -23.64 -11.37
N SER A 270 -12.14 -22.43 -11.64
CA SER A 270 -12.19 -21.83 -12.97
C SER A 270 -11.32 -22.61 -13.96
N PRO A 271 -11.76 -22.80 -15.22
CA PRO A 271 -10.94 -23.40 -16.26
C PRO A 271 -9.68 -22.57 -16.49
N ALA A 272 -8.57 -23.24 -16.83
CA ALA A 272 -7.31 -22.58 -17.15
C ALA A 272 -7.54 -21.58 -18.29
N VAL A 273 -7.19 -20.32 -18.06
CA VAL A 273 -7.32 -19.24 -19.06
C VAL A 273 -6.36 -19.54 -20.21
N PRO A 274 -6.81 -19.53 -21.48
CA PRO A 274 -5.93 -19.76 -22.62
C PRO A 274 -4.79 -18.74 -22.68
N ASP A 275 -3.58 -19.20 -23.03
CA ASP A 275 -2.39 -18.34 -23.08
C ASP A 275 -2.55 -17.17 -24.06
N THR A 276 -3.30 -17.36 -25.16
CA THR A 276 -3.61 -16.29 -26.13
C THR A 276 -4.37 -15.12 -25.51
N VAL A 277 -5.21 -15.37 -24.51
CA VAL A 277 -5.92 -14.32 -23.76
C VAL A 277 -4.97 -13.63 -22.79
N ILE A 278 -4.16 -14.42 -22.07
CA ILE A 278 -3.15 -13.90 -21.13
C ILE A 278 -2.18 -12.96 -21.86
N MET A 279 -1.66 -13.37 -23.02
CA MET A 279 -0.73 -12.57 -23.83
C MET A 279 -1.34 -11.25 -24.29
N LYS A 280 -2.62 -11.24 -24.71
CA LYS A 280 -3.30 -10.00 -25.12
C LYS A 280 -3.43 -9.01 -23.97
N VAL A 281 -3.86 -9.49 -22.80
CA VAL A 281 -4.01 -8.65 -21.60
C VAL A 281 -2.64 -8.16 -21.11
N LEU A 282 -1.64 -9.05 -21.15
CA LEU A 282 -0.28 -8.73 -20.76
C LEU A 282 0.33 -7.67 -21.67
N GLY A 283 0.21 -7.82 -22.99
CA GLY A 283 0.71 -6.84 -23.96
C GLY A 283 0.09 -5.46 -23.75
N GLN A 284 -1.24 -5.39 -23.64
CA GLN A 284 -1.94 -4.13 -23.33
C GLN A 284 -1.45 -3.46 -22.04
N ARG A 285 -1.03 -4.26 -21.04
CA ARG A 285 -0.49 -3.73 -19.79
C ARG A 285 0.96 -3.26 -19.94
N LEU A 286 1.80 -4.01 -20.64
CA LEU A 286 3.23 -3.71 -20.81
C LEU A 286 3.47 -2.55 -21.77
N ASP A 287 2.54 -2.27 -22.69
CA ASP A 287 2.60 -1.14 -23.62
C ASP A 287 2.19 0.21 -22.99
N GLN A 288 1.79 0.22 -21.72
CA GLN A 288 1.46 1.47 -21.03
C GLN A 288 2.72 2.30 -20.77
N GLN A 289 2.55 3.63 -20.79
CA GLN A 289 3.65 4.58 -20.70
C GLN A 289 4.47 4.44 -19.40
N ASP A 290 3.84 4.02 -18.31
CA ASP A 290 4.52 3.75 -17.04
C ASP A 290 5.47 2.55 -17.12
N SER A 291 5.05 1.46 -17.78
CA SER A 291 5.87 0.26 -17.99
C SER A 291 7.02 0.50 -18.97
N ILE A 292 6.81 1.34 -19.98
CA ILE A 292 7.88 1.73 -20.91
C ILE A 292 8.93 2.61 -20.21
N GLN A 293 8.51 3.57 -19.38
CA GLN A 293 9.43 4.51 -18.73
C GLN A 293 10.12 3.96 -17.48
N ARG A 294 9.42 3.14 -16.69
CA ARG A 294 9.89 2.64 -15.39
C ARG A 294 10.27 1.17 -15.40
N GLY A 295 10.05 0.48 -16.52
CA GLY A 295 10.22 -0.96 -16.64
C GLY A 295 9.05 -1.73 -16.03
N TRP A 296 9.16 -3.06 -16.06
CA TRP A 296 8.13 -3.98 -15.59
C TRP A 296 8.77 -5.19 -14.89
N VAL A 297 8.00 -5.82 -14.01
CA VAL A 297 8.38 -7.07 -13.32
C VAL A 297 7.22 -8.04 -13.48
N LEU A 298 7.51 -9.23 -14.00
CA LEU A 298 6.57 -10.35 -14.05
C LEU A 298 6.98 -11.38 -13.01
N HIS A 299 5.98 -11.96 -12.33
CA HIS A 299 6.20 -13.03 -11.37
C HIS A 299 5.27 -14.21 -11.69
N GLY A 300 5.80 -15.43 -11.60
CA GLY A 300 5.02 -16.64 -11.91
C GLY A 300 4.58 -16.76 -13.37
N PHE A 301 5.25 -16.04 -14.28
CA PHE A 301 5.04 -16.06 -15.73
C PHE A 301 6.34 -15.63 -16.43
N PRO A 302 6.73 -16.27 -17.56
CA PRO A 302 6.14 -17.47 -18.17
C PRO A 302 6.30 -18.72 -17.31
N ARG A 303 5.43 -19.72 -17.50
CA ARG A 303 5.40 -20.99 -16.72
C ARG A 303 5.84 -22.21 -17.52
N ASP A 304 6.00 -22.05 -18.83
CA ASP A 304 6.41 -23.06 -19.78
C ASP A 304 7.13 -22.39 -20.96
N LEU A 305 7.77 -23.22 -21.78
CA LEU A 305 8.57 -22.76 -22.92
C LEU A 305 7.73 -22.07 -23.99
N ASP A 306 6.49 -22.53 -24.22
CA ASP A 306 5.58 -21.93 -25.20
C ASP A 306 5.21 -20.49 -24.82
N GLN A 307 4.90 -20.24 -23.55
CA GLN A 307 4.65 -18.90 -23.01
C GLN A 307 5.91 -18.02 -23.14
N ALA A 308 7.10 -18.57 -22.92
CA ALA A 308 8.35 -17.82 -23.08
C ALA A 308 8.59 -17.40 -24.54
N HIS A 309 8.38 -18.31 -25.50
CA HIS A 309 8.46 -18.01 -26.93
C HIS A 309 7.41 -16.99 -27.39
N LEU A 310 6.19 -17.09 -26.88
CA LEU A 310 5.13 -16.12 -27.19
C LEU A 310 5.46 -14.74 -26.65
N LEU A 311 6.01 -14.64 -25.43
CA LEU A 311 6.44 -13.38 -24.83
C LEU A 311 7.59 -12.74 -25.64
N ASP A 312 8.56 -13.56 -26.05
CA ASP A 312 9.68 -13.14 -26.90
C ASP A 312 9.22 -12.69 -28.30
N GLY A 313 8.30 -13.44 -28.91
CA GLY A 313 7.72 -13.13 -30.23
C GLY A 313 6.89 -11.84 -30.26
N LEU A 314 6.36 -11.41 -29.11
CA LEU A 314 5.71 -10.10 -28.95
C LEU A 314 6.72 -8.96 -28.63
N GLY A 315 8.01 -9.28 -28.49
CA GLY A 315 9.06 -8.31 -28.23
C GLY A 315 9.26 -7.97 -26.75
N TYR A 316 8.58 -8.67 -25.83
CA TYR A 316 8.72 -8.43 -24.38
C TYR A 316 9.84 -9.27 -23.78
N GLN A 317 11.09 -8.88 -24.04
CA GLN A 317 12.25 -9.57 -23.48
C GLN A 317 12.59 -9.05 -22.07
N PRO A 318 12.54 -9.89 -21.01
CA PRO A 318 13.02 -9.47 -19.70
C PRO A 318 14.53 -9.25 -19.74
N ASN A 319 14.99 -8.15 -19.14
CA ASN A 319 16.42 -7.84 -19.03
C ASN A 319 17.13 -8.66 -17.92
N ARG A 320 16.36 -9.15 -16.96
CA ARG A 320 16.79 -9.93 -15.80
C ARG A 320 15.73 -11.01 -15.52
N VAL A 321 16.20 -12.21 -15.26
CA VAL A 321 15.35 -13.35 -14.86
C VAL A 321 15.96 -13.95 -13.61
N PHE A 322 15.12 -14.21 -12.61
CA PHE A 322 15.55 -14.78 -11.33
C PHE A 322 14.76 -16.07 -11.07
N PHE A 323 15.47 -17.15 -10.77
CA PHE A 323 14.89 -18.41 -10.32
C PHE A 323 15.10 -18.55 -8.81
N LEU A 324 14.02 -18.63 -8.06
CA LEU A 324 14.08 -18.85 -6.62
C LEU A 324 14.01 -20.36 -6.38
N ASN A 325 15.13 -20.92 -5.95
CA ASN A 325 15.22 -22.32 -5.58
C ASN A 325 14.85 -22.49 -4.11
N VAL A 326 13.83 -23.30 -3.83
CA VAL A 326 13.38 -23.64 -2.48
C VAL A 326 13.18 -25.15 -2.43
N PRO A 327 13.69 -25.85 -1.40
CA PRO A 327 13.45 -27.28 -1.24
C PRO A 327 11.95 -27.60 -1.15
N LEU A 328 11.54 -28.72 -1.74
CA LEU A 328 10.13 -29.15 -1.77
C LEU A 328 9.53 -29.25 -0.36
N ASP A 329 10.29 -29.78 0.60
CA ASP A 329 9.84 -29.91 1.99
C ASP A 329 9.54 -28.55 2.62
N SER A 330 10.41 -27.56 2.40
CA SER A 330 10.19 -26.17 2.83
C SER A 330 8.96 -25.55 2.16
N ILE A 331 8.71 -25.83 0.88
CA ILE A 331 7.51 -25.35 0.16
C ILE A 331 6.24 -25.99 0.74
N ILE A 332 6.26 -27.32 0.95
CA ILE A 332 5.15 -28.06 1.54
C ILE A 332 4.84 -27.50 2.91
N GLU A 333 5.83 -27.33 3.78
CA GLU A 333 5.62 -26.76 5.11
C GLU A 333 4.99 -25.35 5.02
N ARG A 334 5.60 -24.44 4.25
CA ARG A 334 5.16 -23.03 4.11
C ARG A 334 3.72 -22.91 3.59
N LEU A 335 3.31 -23.77 2.66
CA LEU A 335 1.98 -23.73 2.05
C LEU A 335 0.95 -24.51 2.89
N THR A 336 1.26 -25.74 3.30
CA THR A 336 0.28 -26.59 4.02
C THR A 336 -0.02 -26.12 5.43
N LEU A 337 0.86 -25.34 6.06
CA LEU A 337 0.61 -24.74 7.38
C LEU A 337 -0.03 -23.35 7.29
N ARG A 338 -0.27 -22.85 6.08
CA ARG A 338 -0.96 -21.59 5.86
C ARG A 338 -2.45 -21.72 6.16
N ARG A 339 -2.95 -20.79 6.94
CA ARG A 339 -4.34 -20.70 7.36
C ARG A 339 -4.87 -19.30 7.10
N THR A 340 -6.17 -19.17 6.90
CA THR A 340 -6.84 -17.89 6.76
C THR A 340 -8.05 -17.86 7.68
N ASP A 341 -8.18 -16.79 8.45
CA ASP A 341 -9.38 -16.55 9.25
C ASP A 341 -10.50 -16.03 8.33
N PRO A 342 -11.64 -16.75 8.20
CA PRO A 342 -12.72 -16.34 7.30
C PRO A 342 -13.42 -15.05 7.72
N ILE A 343 -13.28 -14.60 8.98
CA ILE A 343 -13.94 -13.40 9.48
C ILE A 343 -13.10 -12.15 9.18
N THR A 344 -11.80 -12.20 9.49
CA THR A 344 -10.89 -11.05 9.35
C THR A 344 -10.18 -11.02 7.99
N GLY A 345 -10.12 -12.14 7.30
CA GLY A 345 -9.28 -12.34 6.11
C GLY A 345 -7.79 -12.43 6.43
N GLU A 346 -7.41 -12.42 7.71
CA GLU A 346 -6.00 -12.48 8.13
C GLU A 346 -5.40 -13.86 7.87
N ARG A 347 -4.15 -13.87 7.40
CA ARG A 347 -3.40 -15.09 7.13
C ARG A 347 -2.51 -15.42 8.32
N TYR A 348 -2.58 -16.67 8.75
CA TYR A 348 -1.78 -17.25 9.82
C TYR A 348 -0.91 -18.37 9.25
N HIS A 349 0.18 -18.68 9.94
CA HIS A 349 1.01 -19.82 9.66
C HIS A 349 1.26 -20.56 10.97
N LEU A 350 0.89 -21.84 11.05
CA LEU A 350 0.82 -22.55 12.34
C LEU A 350 2.14 -22.56 13.13
N MET A 351 3.29 -22.44 12.46
CA MET A 351 4.60 -22.28 13.09
C MET A 351 5.07 -20.82 13.20
N TYR A 352 5.25 -20.12 12.07
CA TYR A 352 5.87 -18.80 12.04
C TYR A 352 4.96 -17.63 12.46
N LYS A 353 3.64 -17.80 12.40
CA LYS A 353 2.64 -16.81 12.82
C LYS A 353 1.39 -17.52 13.36
N PRO A 354 1.48 -18.15 14.55
CA PRO A 354 0.37 -18.90 15.11
C PRO A 354 -0.80 -17.97 15.47
N PRO A 355 -2.04 -18.46 15.46
CA PRO A 355 -3.19 -17.67 15.87
C PRO A 355 -3.08 -17.25 17.35
N PRO A 356 -3.46 -16.01 17.70
CA PRO A 356 -3.24 -15.47 19.03
C PRO A 356 -4.23 -16.02 20.08
N THR A 357 -5.34 -16.64 19.67
CA THR A 357 -6.34 -17.24 20.56
C THR A 357 -6.85 -18.59 20.04
N MET A 358 -7.30 -19.46 20.96
CA MET A 358 -7.92 -20.75 20.58
C MET A 358 -9.19 -20.57 19.75
N GLU A 359 -9.92 -19.47 19.95
CA GLU A 359 -11.10 -19.13 19.16
C GLU A 359 -10.77 -18.86 17.69
N ILE A 360 -9.69 -18.09 17.44
CA ILE A 360 -9.20 -17.86 16.07
C ILE A 360 -8.69 -19.17 15.49
N GLN A 361 -7.91 -19.94 16.26
CA GLN A 361 -7.37 -21.24 15.84
C GLN A 361 -8.46 -22.21 15.38
N ALA A 362 -9.57 -22.31 16.13
CA ALA A 362 -10.65 -23.24 15.84
C ALA A 362 -11.42 -22.91 14.54
N ARG A 363 -11.40 -21.65 14.10
CA ARG A 363 -12.11 -21.20 12.88
C ARG A 363 -11.20 -21.03 11.66
N LEU A 364 -9.90 -21.27 11.79
CA LEU A 364 -8.95 -21.14 10.70
C LEU A 364 -9.26 -22.14 9.58
N LEU A 365 -9.27 -21.65 8.34
CA LEU A 365 -9.47 -22.47 7.15
C LEU A 365 -8.17 -22.60 6.37
N GLN A 366 -7.92 -23.81 5.86
CA GLN A 366 -6.88 -24.05 4.85
C GLN A 366 -7.50 -23.88 3.46
N HIS A 367 -6.77 -23.20 2.58
CA HIS A 367 -7.23 -23.06 1.20
C HIS A 367 -7.07 -24.40 0.46
N PRO A 368 -8.03 -24.84 -0.38
CA PRO A 368 -7.94 -26.13 -1.07
C PRO A 368 -6.66 -26.32 -1.92
N LYS A 369 -6.14 -25.23 -2.49
CA LYS A 369 -4.87 -25.20 -3.26
C LYS A 369 -3.60 -25.37 -2.41
N ASP A 370 -3.71 -25.27 -1.09
CA ASP A 370 -2.62 -25.38 -0.14
C ASP A 370 -2.59 -26.78 0.52
N THR A 371 -3.40 -27.72 0.02
CA THR A 371 -3.33 -29.15 0.39
C THR A 371 -2.04 -29.75 -0.14
N GLU A 372 -1.50 -30.74 0.57
CA GLU A 372 -0.22 -31.37 0.21
C GLU A 372 -0.25 -31.96 -1.19
N GLU A 373 -1.36 -32.62 -1.58
CA GLU A 373 -1.51 -33.20 -2.91
C GLU A 373 -1.48 -32.14 -4.01
N GLN A 374 -2.15 -31.00 -3.80
CA GLN A 374 -2.19 -29.90 -4.78
C GLN A 374 -0.85 -29.17 -4.88
N VAL A 375 -0.13 -29.03 -3.76
CA VAL A 375 1.22 -28.45 -3.75
C VAL A 375 2.18 -29.36 -4.52
N LYS A 376 2.19 -30.66 -4.24
CA LYS A 376 3.01 -31.64 -4.95
C LYS A 376 2.72 -31.64 -6.45
N LEU A 377 1.45 -31.69 -6.85
CA LEU A 377 1.06 -31.65 -8.27
C LEU A 377 1.59 -30.39 -8.98
N LYS A 378 1.51 -29.22 -8.34
CA LYS A 378 2.03 -27.97 -8.91
C LYS A 378 3.56 -27.95 -8.98
N MET A 379 4.23 -28.49 -7.96
CA MET A 379 5.69 -28.56 -7.95
C MET A 379 6.20 -29.53 -9.01
N ASP A 380 5.53 -30.66 -9.22
CA ASP A 380 5.86 -31.60 -10.30
C ASP A 380 5.76 -30.94 -11.68
N LEU A 381 4.70 -30.15 -11.92
CA LEU A 381 4.56 -29.38 -13.15
C LEU A 381 5.64 -28.31 -13.29
N PHE A 382 5.97 -27.61 -12.20
CA PHE A 382 7.03 -26.62 -12.19
C PHE A 382 8.39 -27.23 -12.53
N TYR A 383 8.80 -28.32 -11.87
CA TYR A 383 10.10 -28.96 -12.12
C TYR A 383 10.22 -29.56 -13.53
N ARG A 384 9.11 -30.02 -14.12
CA ARG A 384 9.09 -30.48 -15.52
C ARG A 384 9.43 -29.34 -16.49
N ASN A 385 8.88 -28.16 -16.25
CA ASN A 385 9.01 -27.02 -17.16
C ASN A 385 10.21 -26.10 -16.82
N SER A 386 10.71 -26.13 -15.58
CA SER A 386 11.74 -25.20 -15.10
C SER A 386 13.05 -25.40 -15.83
N SER A 387 13.41 -26.66 -16.13
CA SER A 387 14.64 -26.98 -16.86
C SER A 387 14.69 -26.33 -18.26
N ASP A 388 13.59 -26.41 -19.00
CA ASP A 388 13.46 -25.78 -20.32
C ASP A 388 13.50 -24.25 -20.22
N LEU A 389 12.86 -23.67 -19.20
CA LEU A 389 12.86 -22.22 -18.96
C LEU A 389 14.24 -21.68 -18.54
N GLU A 390 14.97 -22.41 -17.69
CA GLU A 390 16.35 -22.08 -17.32
C GLU A 390 17.28 -22.13 -18.54
N GLN A 391 17.08 -23.10 -19.43
CA GLN A 391 17.84 -23.20 -20.68
C GLN A 391 17.49 -22.08 -21.66
N PHE A 392 16.22 -21.69 -21.73
CA PHE A 392 15.76 -20.57 -22.56
C PHE A 392 16.34 -19.23 -22.07
N TYR A 393 16.26 -18.97 -20.77
CA TYR A 393 16.84 -17.78 -20.14
C TYR A 393 18.26 -18.03 -19.62
N ARG A 394 19.22 -18.21 -20.54
CA ARG A 394 20.63 -18.54 -20.22
C ARG A 394 21.33 -17.59 -19.22
N THR A 395 20.85 -16.35 -19.12
CA THR A 395 21.40 -15.33 -18.23
C THR A 395 20.63 -15.21 -16.91
N ALA A 396 19.73 -16.15 -16.63
CA ALA A 396 18.96 -16.14 -15.41
C ALA A 396 19.85 -16.39 -14.18
N ILE A 397 19.49 -15.75 -13.08
CA ILE A 397 20.19 -15.86 -11.81
C ILE A 397 19.37 -16.79 -10.92
N THR A 398 19.93 -17.94 -10.56
CA THR A 398 19.33 -18.86 -9.60
C THR A 398 19.81 -18.51 -8.20
N LEU A 399 18.89 -18.31 -7.26
CA LEU A 399 19.19 -17.96 -5.88
C LEU A 399 18.40 -18.81 -4.90
N ASN A 400 18.91 -18.96 -3.68
CA ASN A 400 18.25 -19.71 -2.62
C ASN A 400 17.09 -18.89 -2.02
N GLY A 401 15.85 -19.30 -2.28
CA GLY A 401 14.65 -18.69 -1.69
C GLY A 401 14.26 -19.27 -0.33
N ASP A 402 15.00 -20.27 0.18
CA ASP A 402 14.82 -20.85 1.51
C ASP A 402 15.61 -20.09 2.58
N GLN A 403 15.58 -18.76 2.48
CA GLN A 403 16.21 -17.82 3.40
C GLN A 403 15.15 -16.82 3.88
N ASP A 404 15.54 -15.98 4.83
CA ASP A 404 14.70 -14.87 5.24
C ASP A 404 14.48 -13.90 4.04
N PRO A 405 13.35 -13.20 3.98
CA PRO A 405 13.03 -12.34 2.85
C PRO A 405 14.03 -11.21 2.60
N TYR A 406 14.75 -10.73 3.62
CA TYR A 406 15.72 -9.65 3.47
C TYR A 406 16.96 -10.14 2.72
N THR A 407 17.52 -11.27 3.13
CA THR A 407 18.67 -11.88 2.42
C THR A 407 18.32 -12.18 0.95
N VAL A 408 17.13 -12.72 0.70
CA VAL A 408 16.63 -12.97 -0.67
C VAL A 408 16.54 -11.66 -1.46
N PHE A 409 16.04 -10.60 -0.83
CA PHE A 409 15.88 -9.28 -1.46
C PHE A 409 17.23 -8.64 -1.79
N GLU A 410 18.18 -8.63 -0.87
CA GLU A 410 19.54 -8.10 -1.10
C GLU A 410 20.23 -8.82 -2.27
N TYR A 411 20.05 -10.15 -2.37
CA TYR A 411 20.61 -10.91 -3.48
C TYR A 411 20.00 -10.50 -4.82
N ILE A 412 18.67 -10.32 -4.88
CA ILE A 412 17.97 -9.84 -6.07
C ILE A 412 18.44 -8.42 -6.42
N GLU A 413 18.55 -7.53 -5.44
CA GLU A 413 18.99 -6.14 -5.63
C GLU A 413 20.41 -6.07 -6.20
N SER A 414 21.35 -6.85 -5.64
CA SER A 414 22.70 -6.97 -6.18
C SER A 414 22.69 -7.46 -7.64
N GLY A 415 21.80 -8.41 -7.95
CA GLY A 415 21.58 -8.93 -9.29
C GLY A 415 21.08 -7.84 -10.25
N ILE A 416 20.22 -6.93 -9.80
CA ILE A 416 19.67 -5.84 -10.63
C ILE A 416 20.72 -4.77 -10.92
N ILE A 417 21.55 -4.39 -9.93
CA ILE A 417 22.53 -3.29 -10.02
C ILE A 417 23.73 -3.64 -10.91
N ASN A 418 24.01 -4.93 -11.09
CA ASN A 418 25.10 -5.37 -11.96
C ASN A 418 24.91 -4.89 -13.43
N PRO A 419 25.98 -4.82 -14.24
CA PRO A 419 25.86 -4.52 -15.67
C PRO A 419 24.93 -5.53 -16.36
N LEU A 420 24.16 -5.08 -17.35
CA LEU A 420 23.31 -5.95 -18.15
C LEU A 420 24.16 -7.05 -18.82
N PRO A 421 23.71 -8.31 -18.84
CA PRO A 421 24.42 -9.38 -19.51
C PRO A 421 24.59 -9.02 -20.99
N LYS A 422 25.84 -9.03 -21.47
CA LYS A 422 26.16 -8.77 -22.88
C LYS A 422 25.65 -9.95 -23.70
N LYS A 423 24.82 -9.70 -24.73
CA LYS A 423 24.49 -10.73 -25.73
C LYS A 423 25.81 -11.20 -26.33
N VAL A 424 26.17 -12.46 -26.11
CA VAL A 424 27.22 -13.11 -26.88
C VAL A 424 26.62 -13.29 -28.27
N LEU A 425 27.08 -12.47 -29.23
CA LEU A 425 26.70 -12.57 -30.65
C LEU A 425 27.22 -13.86 -31.27
#